data_AF-A0A3P7SEY1-F1
#
_entry.id   AF-A0A3P7SEY1-F1
#
_cell.length_a   1.000
_cell.length_b   1.000
_cell.length_c   1.000
_cell.angle_alpha   90.00
_cell.angle_beta   90.00
_cell.angle_gamma   90.00
#
_symmetry.space_group_name_H-M   'P 1'
#
loop_
_entity.id
_entity.type
_entity.pdbx_description
1 polymer ?
#
loop_
_entity_poly.entity_id
_entity_poly.type
_entity_poly.pdbx_seq_one_letter_code
_entity_poly.pdbx_strand_id
1 'polypeptide(L)'
;MLEDKFGREEELDRETAIGKAKFFYKLCLNESEIFDNWRTTFNEVVAAFGGWPSLGHRMPEHVSIEKLYGDMVAKFRADSLFKATVQPDDKNSEKHVLLIDQPALNLFARDFYVLAENEERLAYLQLIRDVLVLLHAPAESATQDAEEIIEFETALANITMADDQRHDIAELYTKMTLGQMKQELPNFDWLLFFNEVFREIVDQSLGPLLEGIH
;
A
#
# COMPACT_ATOMS: atom_id res chain seq x y z
N MET A 1 29.06 -23.70 32.43
CA MET A 1 27.89 -23.09 33.12
C MET A 1 27.23 -21.96 32.31
N LEU A 2 27.29 -22.01 30.97
CA LEU A 2 26.55 -21.14 30.05
C LEU A 2 25.97 -21.92 28.84
N GLU A 3 26.13 -23.24 28.79
CA GLU A 3 25.65 -24.09 27.69
C GLU A 3 24.39 -24.88 28.04
N ASP A 4 23.90 -24.78 29.29
CA ASP A 4 22.74 -25.55 29.78
C ASP A 4 21.40 -24.81 29.69
N LYS A 5 21.38 -23.63 29.05
CA LYS A 5 20.17 -22.79 28.88
C LYS A 5 19.61 -22.73 27.45
N PHE A 6 20.20 -23.44 26.50
CA PHE A 6 19.75 -23.44 25.09
C PHE A 6 19.06 -24.74 24.65
N GLY A 7 18.76 -25.65 25.60
CA GLY A 7 18.31 -27.01 25.32
C GLY A 7 16.86 -27.35 25.68
N ARG A 8 15.96 -26.37 25.81
CA ARG A 8 14.51 -26.64 25.81
C ARG A 8 13.87 -25.78 24.74
N GLU A 9 13.36 -26.42 23.69
CA GLU A 9 12.33 -25.80 22.86
C GLU A 9 11.16 -25.44 23.78
N GLU A 10 11.15 -24.19 24.21
CA GLU A 10 10.04 -23.62 24.96
C GLU A 10 8.81 -23.70 24.06
N GLU A 11 7.83 -24.51 24.47
CA GLU A 11 6.55 -24.63 23.78
C GLU A 11 5.93 -23.21 23.70
N LEU A 12 5.76 -22.72 22.48
CA LEU A 12 5.30 -21.35 22.27
C LEU A 12 3.80 -21.29 22.50
N ASP A 13 3.39 -20.63 23.58
CA ASP A 13 1.98 -20.27 23.80
C ASP A 13 1.55 -19.18 22.80
N ARG A 14 0.97 -19.60 21.68
CA ARG A 14 0.56 -18.74 20.57
C ARG A 14 -0.65 -17.86 20.87
N GLU A 15 -1.29 -17.99 22.04
CA GLU A 15 -2.43 -17.15 22.41
C GLU A 15 -1.98 -15.83 23.07
N THR A 16 -0.80 -15.81 23.69
CA THR A 16 -0.24 -14.61 24.32
C THR A 16 0.43 -13.68 23.33
N ALA A 17 0.44 -12.37 23.62
CA ALA A 17 1.17 -11.39 22.82
C ALA A 17 2.67 -11.72 22.72
N ILE A 18 3.29 -12.17 23.82
CA ILE A 18 4.70 -12.55 23.86
C ILE A 18 4.95 -13.79 23.00
N GLY A 19 4.10 -14.81 23.09
CA GLY A 19 4.27 -16.03 22.29
C GLY A 19 4.03 -15.79 20.80
N LYS A 20 3.06 -14.94 20.42
CA LYS A 20 2.90 -14.48 19.03
C LYS A 20 4.15 -13.75 18.52
N ALA A 21 4.72 -12.84 19.32
CA ALA A 21 5.94 -12.12 18.95
C ALA A 21 7.15 -13.05 18.80
N LYS A 22 7.34 -13.99 19.74
CA LYS A 22 8.39 -15.02 19.65
C LYS A 22 8.20 -15.92 18.42
N PHE A 23 6.96 -16.31 18.12
CA PHE A 23 6.65 -17.12 16.94
C PHE A 23 6.94 -16.37 15.65
N PHE A 24 6.47 -15.12 15.53
CA PHE A 24 6.76 -14.25 14.39
C PHE A 24 8.27 -14.07 14.19
N TYR A 25 9.02 -13.83 15.27
CA TYR A 25 10.48 -13.76 15.22
C TYR A 25 11.12 -15.03 14.66
N LYS A 26 10.67 -16.22 15.11
CA LYS A 26 11.17 -17.50 14.57
C LYS A 26 10.83 -17.68 13.09
N LEU A 27 9.65 -17.25 12.64
CA LEU A 27 9.30 -17.28 11.21
C LEU A 27 10.23 -16.42 10.38
N CYS A 28 10.55 -15.20 10.83
CA CYS A 28 11.44 -14.28 10.11
C CYS A 28 12.89 -14.79 10.00
N LEU A 29 13.35 -15.60 10.94
CA LEU A 29 14.71 -16.17 10.93
C LEU A 29 14.82 -17.50 10.17
N ASN A 30 13.70 -18.14 9.82
CA ASN A 30 13.70 -19.39 9.10
C ASN A 30 13.89 -19.16 7.61
N GLU A 31 15.10 -18.79 7.21
CA GLU A 31 15.45 -18.49 5.82
C GLU A 31 15.13 -19.65 4.87
N SER A 32 15.35 -20.90 5.28
CA SER A 32 15.06 -22.07 4.44
C SER A 32 13.58 -22.14 4.06
N GLU A 33 12.68 -22.01 5.04
CA GLU A 33 11.23 -22.01 4.76
C GLU A 33 10.81 -20.83 3.88
N ILE A 34 11.44 -19.67 4.05
CA ILE A 34 11.20 -18.49 3.21
C ILE A 34 11.64 -18.78 1.77
N PHE A 35 12.87 -19.27 1.57
CA PHE A 35 13.41 -19.55 0.24
C PHE A 35 12.65 -20.68 -0.49
N ASP A 36 12.12 -21.65 0.24
CA ASP A 36 11.35 -22.75 -0.35
C ASP A 36 9.94 -22.32 -0.79
N ASN A 37 9.34 -21.31 -0.14
CA ASN A 37 7.93 -20.96 -0.34
C ASN A 37 7.68 -19.56 -0.94
N TRP A 38 8.65 -18.64 -0.95
CA TRP A 38 8.42 -17.23 -1.30
C TRP A 38 7.70 -17.05 -2.64
N ARG A 39 8.04 -17.85 -3.66
CA ARG A 39 7.47 -17.71 -5.01
C ARG A 39 6.00 -18.13 -5.04
N THR A 40 5.64 -19.17 -4.30
CA THR A 40 4.25 -19.63 -4.18
C THR A 40 3.42 -18.55 -3.50
N THR A 41 3.85 -18.07 -2.34
CA THR A 41 3.18 -17.00 -1.59
C THR A 41 3.06 -15.72 -2.43
N PHE A 42 4.12 -15.33 -3.13
CA PHE A 42 4.10 -14.17 -4.02
C PHE A 42 3.07 -14.32 -5.14
N ASN A 43 3.05 -15.48 -5.83
CA ASN A 43 2.11 -15.73 -6.92
C ASN A 43 0.65 -15.74 -6.44
N GLU A 44 0.38 -16.28 -5.24
CA GLU A 44 -0.96 -16.28 -4.64
C GLU A 44 -1.46 -14.86 -4.40
N VAL A 45 -0.61 -13.98 -3.86
CA VAL A 45 -0.93 -12.57 -3.65
C VAL A 45 -1.16 -11.86 -4.98
N VAL A 46 -0.26 -12.02 -5.95
CA VAL A 46 -0.41 -11.40 -7.29
C VAL A 46 -1.71 -11.87 -7.97
N ALA A 47 -2.04 -13.17 -7.87
CA ALA A 47 -3.26 -13.71 -8.42
C ALA A 47 -4.51 -13.16 -7.74
N ALA A 48 -4.47 -12.92 -6.42
CA ALA A 48 -5.57 -12.30 -5.67
C ALA A 48 -5.89 -10.88 -6.17
N PHE A 49 -4.91 -10.19 -6.75
CA PHE A 49 -5.08 -8.87 -7.38
C PHE A 49 -5.42 -8.91 -8.87
N GLY A 50 -5.64 -10.09 -9.45
CA GLY A 50 -5.95 -10.27 -10.86
C GLY A 50 -4.72 -10.32 -11.78
N GLY A 51 -3.52 -10.32 -11.20
CA GLY A 51 -2.26 -10.40 -11.94
C GLY A 51 -1.41 -9.13 -11.86
N TRP A 52 -0.30 -9.17 -12.58
CA TRP A 52 0.61 -8.03 -12.75
C TRP A 52 1.09 -8.04 -14.21
N PRO A 53 0.67 -7.05 -15.04
CA PRO A 53 0.99 -6.99 -16.46
C PRO A 53 2.48 -7.17 -16.79
N SER A 54 3.38 -6.61 -15.98
CA SER A 54 4.83 -6.72 -16.16
C SER A 54 5.37 -8.14 -16.10
N LEU A 55 4.61 -9.06 -15.50
CA LEU A 55 4.94 -10.49 -15.44
C LEU A 55 4.25 -11.29 -16.55
N GLY A 56 3.65 -10.62 -17.55
CA GLY A 56 2.90 -11.24 -18.65
C GLY A 56 1.48 -11.68 -18.29
N HIS A 57 0.98 -11.30 -17.11
CA HIS A 57 -0.38 -11.62 -16.70
C HIS A 57 -1.39 -10.76 -17.48
N ARG A 58 -2.45 -11.38 -18.00
CA ARG A 58 -3.59 -10.65 -18.55
C ARG A 58 -4.51 -10.25 -17.41
N MET A 59 -4.61 -8.94 -17.18
CA MET A 59 -5.61 -8.40 -16.25
C MET A 59 -7.03 -8.65 -16.78
N PRO A 60 -8.02 -8.86 -15.91
CA PRO A 60 -9.42 -8.91 -16.30
C PRO A 60 -9.84 -7.68 -17.13
N GLU A 61 -10.76 -7.84 -18.08
CA GLU A 61 -11.18 -6.74 -18.98
C GLU A 61 -11.88 -5.58 -18.24
N HIS A 62 -12.35 -5.80 -17.01
CA HIS A 62 -13.12 -4.84 -16.22
C HIS A 62 -12.61 -4.71 -14.78
N VAL A 63 -11.31 -4.48 -14.61
CA VAL A 63 -10.76 -4.16 -13.28
C VAL A 63 -11.15 -2.73 -12.89
N SER A 64 -11.85 -2.59 -11.76
CA SER A 64 -12.08 -1.29 -11.12
C SER A 64 -10.84 -0.92 -10.31
N ILE A 65 -10.24 0.24 -10.63
CA ILE A 65 -9.10 0.77 -9.90
C ILE A 65 -9.46 1.04 -8.44
N GLU A 66 -10.71 1.44 -8.17
CA GLU A 66 -11.24 1.70 -6.83
C GLU A 66 -11.23 0.44 -5.98
N LYS A 67 -11.66 -0.70 -6.54
CA LYS A 67 -11.63 -1.98 -5.82
C LYS A 67 -10.22 -2.49 -5.62
N LEU A 68 -9.41 -2.47 -6.69
CA LEU A 68 -8.02 -2.92 -6.64
C LEU A 68 -7.23 -2.12 -5.60
N TYR A 69 -7.38 -0.80 -5.63
CA TYR A 69 -6.73 0.09 -4.68
C TYR A 69 -7.31 -0.03 -3.26
N GLY A 70 -8.62 -0.24 -3.13
CA GLY A 70 -9.26 -0.51 -1.85
C GLY A 70 -8.71 -1.77 -1.17
N ASP A 71 -8.54 -2.86 -1.93
CA ASP A 71 -7.89 -4.09 -1.42
C ASP A 71 -6.43 -3.85 -1.03
N MET A 72 -5.66 -3.07 -1.81
CA MET A 72 -4.28 -2.69 -1.49
C MET A 72 -4.18 -1.92 -0.17
N VAL A 73 -5.05 -0.92 0.03
CA VAL A 73 -5.10 -0.12 1.26
C VAL A 73 -5.52 -0.99 2.45
N ALA A 74 -6.60 -1.76 2.32
CA ALA A 74 -7.16 -2.53 3.43
C ALA A 74 -6.25 -3.69 3.89
N LYS A 75 -5.68 -4.44 2.95
CA LYS A 75 -4.93 -5.67 3.25
C LYS A 75 -3.44 -5.44 3.45
N PHE A 76 -2.86 -4.49 2.71
CA PHE A 76 -1.40 -4.29 2.67
C PHE A 76 -0.96 -2.94 3.24
N ARG A 77 -1.90 -2.04 3.55
CA ARG A 77 -1.62 -0.67 3.98
C ARG A 77 -0.70 0.06 2.99
N ALA A 78 -0.92 -0.19 1.71
CA ALA A 78 -0.13 0.37 0.62
C ALA A 78 -0.79 1.67 0.11
N ASP A 79 -0.08 2.79 0.27
CA ASP A 79 -0.55 4.15 -0.09
C ASP A 79 0.08 4.63 -1.41
N SER A 80 -0.07 3.85 -2.50
CA SER A 80 0.66 4.10 -3.76
C SER A 80 0.06 5.18 -4.67
N LEU A 81 -1.23 5.51 -4.54
CA LEU A 81 -1.90 6.57 -5.33
C LEU A 81 -2.22 7.79 -4.48
N PHE A 82 -2.82 7.55 -3.31
CA PHE A 82 -3.11 8.53 -2.27
C PHE A 82 -3.25 7.80 -0.94
N LYS A 83 -2.82 8.43 0.14
CA LYS A 83 -3.00 7.85 1.47
C LYS A 83 -4.47 7.87 1.85
N ALA A 84 -4.97 6.75 2.35
CA ALA A 84 -6.33 6.64 2.87
C ALA A 84 -6.33 5.94 4.23
N THR A 85 -6.77 6.63 5.28
CA THR A 85 -6.74 6.07 6.64
C THR A 85 -7.84 6.62 7.54
N VAL A 86 -8.02 6.00 8.69
CA VAL A 86 -8.87 6.50 9.77
C VAL A 86 -7.97 7.12 10.82
N GLN A 87 -8.22 8.38 11.17
CA GLN A 87 -7.50 9.07 12.23
C GLN A 87 -8.44 9.93 13.08
N PRO A 88 -8.02 10.36 14.29
CA PRO A 88 -8.74 11.40 15.04
C PRO A 88 -8.89 12.68 14.20
N ASP A 89 -10.02 13.37 14.35
CA ASP A 89 -10.24 14.67 13.70
C ASP A 89 -9.38 15.74 14.38
N ASP A 90 -8.53 16.44 13.62
CA ASP A 90 -7.63 17.48 14.15
C ASP A 90 -8.37 18.60 14.90
N LYS A 91 -9.65 18.83 14.58
CA LYS A 91 -10.50 19.83 15.26
C LYS A 91 -11.39 19.23 16.36
N ASN A 92 -11.51 17.91 16.45
CA ASN A 92 -12.26 17.22 17.49
C ASN A 92 -11.73 15.79 17.70
N SER A 93 -10.75 15.64 18.59
CA SER A 93 -10.08 14.38 18.84
C SER A 93 -10.96 13.28 19.47
N GLU A 94 -12.19 13.59 19.88
CA GLU A 94 -13.16 12.58 20.34
C GLU A 94 -13.82 11.81 19.17
N LYS A 95 -13.66 12.31 17.93
CA LYS A 95 -14.22 11.71 16.72
C LYS A 95 -13.12 11.25 15.78
N HIS A 96 -13.43 10.23 15.00
CA HIS A 96 -12.58 9.77 13.90
C HIS A 96 -13.14 10.23 12.57
N VAL A 97 -12.25 10.47 11.60
CA VAL A 97 -12.59 10.86 10.23
C VAL A 97 -11.81 9.99 9.25
N LEU A 98 -12.36 9.88 8.03
CA LEU A 98 -11.61 9.40 6.89
C LEU A 98 -10.65 10.50 6.45
N LEU A 99 -9.36 10.21 6.46
CA LEU A 99 -8.33 11.07 5.91
C LEU A 99 -7.95 10.57 4.52
N ILE A 100 -7.93 11.48 3.56
CA ILE A 100 -7.27 11.32 2.27
C ILE A 100 -6.14 12.34 2.20
N ASP A 101 -4.95 11.89 1.80
CA ASP A 101 -3.76 12.72 1.72
C ASP A 101 -2.89 12.27 0.53
N GLN A 102 -1.87 13.05 0.18
CA GLN A 102 -0.91 12.67 -0.86
C GLN A 102 -0.23 11.34 -0.51
N PRO A 103 0.19 10.54 -1.51
CA PRO A 103 0.86 9.27 -1.27
C PRO A 103 2.24 9.49 -0.66
N ALA A 104 2.79 8.42 -0.07
CA ALA A 104 4.22 8.37 0.20
C ALA A 104 4.97 8.14 -1.13
N LEU A 105 6.03 8.89 -1.36
CA LEU A 105 6.89 8.68 -2.53
C LEU A 105 7.96 7.62 -2.22
N ASN A 106 8.31 6.79 -3.20
CA ASN A 106 9.34 5.76 -3.03
C ASN A 106 10.76 6.34 -2.89
N LEU A 107 11.10 7.37 -3.67
CA LEU A 107 12.28 8.20 -3.42
C LEU A 107 12.01 9.19 -2.28
N PHE A 108 13.07 9.51 -1.52
CA PHE A 108 13.00 10.29 -0.28
C PHE A 108 12.33 11.66 -0.40
N ALA A 109 12.32 12.25 -1.60
CA ALA A 109 11.69 13.54 -1.84
C ALA A 109 11.27 13.68 -3.32
N ARG A 110 10.33 14.59 -3.55
CA ARG A 110 9.90 15.01 -4.88
C ARG A 110 11.06 15.38 -5.80
N ASP A 111 12.07 16.07 -5.27
CA ASP A 111 13.19 16.59 -6.05
C ASP A 111 14.01 15.48 -6.73
N PHE A 112 14.07 14.28 -6.13
CA PHE A 112 14.75 13.13 -6.75
C PHE A 112 14.07 12.65 -8.04
N TYR A 113 12.78 12.92 -8.23
CA TYR A 113 12.07 12.61 -9.48
C TYR A 113 12.23 13.69 -10.55
N VAL A 114 12.38 14.95 -10.15
CA VAL A 114 12.26 16.12 -11.05
C VAL A 114 13.62 16.60 -11.56
N LEU A 115 14.68 16.42 -10.78
CA LEU A 115 16.02 16.86 -11.17
C LEU A 115 16.59 15.97 -12.28
N ALA A 116 17.14 16.61 -13.32
CA ALA A 116 17.85 15.91 -14.39
C ALA A 116 19.11 15.22 -13.85
N GLU A 117 19.43 14.04 -14.37
CA GLU A 117 20.65 13.27 -14.02
C GLU A 117 20.81 12.99 -12.52
N ASN A 118 19.73 12.56 -11.87
CA ASN A 118 19.74 12.14 -10.47
C ASN A 118 20.18 10.65 -10.33
N GLU A 119 21.27 10.39 -9.61
CA GLU A 119 21.82 9.04 -9.41
C GLU A 119 20.83 8.12 -8.68
N GLU A 120 20.06 8.63 -7.72
CA GLU A 120 19.06 7.86 -6.98
C GLU A 120 17.90 7.43 -7.87
N ARG A 121 17.43 8.29 -8.77
CA ARG A 121 16.42 7.96 -9.78
C ARG A 121 16.92 6.86 -10.72
N LEU A 122 18.17 6.93 -11.15
CA LEU A 122 18.78 5.89 -12.00
C LEU A 122 18.92 4.56 -11.26
N ALA A 123 19.36 4.59 -10.01
CA ALA A 123 19.46 3.41 -9.16
C ALA A 123 18.07 2.79 -8.91
N TYR A 124 17.04 3.61 -8.73
CA TYR A 124 15.68 3.15 -8.51
C TYR A 124 15.04 2.54 -9.77
N LEU A 125 15.24 3.17 -10.94
CA LEU A 125 14.86 2.57 -12.22
C LEU A 125 15.54 1.21 -12.41
N GLN A 126 16.84 1.12 -12.11
CA GLN A 126 17.58 -0.14 -12.19
C GLN A 126 17.03 -1.18 -11.19
N LEU A 127 16.66 -0.77 -9.98
CA LEU A 127 16.04 -1.67 -8.99
C LEU A 127 14.71 -2.24 -9.50
N ILE A 128 13.81 -1.41 -10.05
CA ILE A 128 12.52 -1.87 -10.60
C ILE A 128 12.77 -2.91 -11.69
N ARG A 129 13.64 -2.58 -12.65
CA ARG A 129 14.02 -3.50 -13.74
C ARG A 129 14.56 -4.82 -13.21
N ASP A 130 15.52 -4.79 -12.27
CA ASP A 130 16.15 -6.00 -11.75
C ASP A 130 15.16 -6.87 -10.97
N VAL A 131 14.24 -6.28 -10.22
CA VAL A 131 13.15 -7.00 -9.55
C VAL A 131 12.22 -7.67 -10.57
N LEU A 132 11.82 -6.96 -11.64
CA LEU A 132 10.98 -7.54 -12.69
C LEU A 132 11.68 -8.74 -13.37
N VAL A 133 12.98 -8.61 -13.67
CA VAL A 133 13.78 -9.71 -14.25
C VAL A 133 13.91 -10.88 -13.27
N LEU A 134 14.17 -10.62 -11.98
CA LEU A 134 14.18 -11.64 -10.92
C LEU A 134 12.84 -12.39 -10.85
N LEU A 135 11.74 -11.68 -11.12
CA LEU A 135 10.39 -12.26 -11.15
C LEU A 135 10.06 -12.97 -12.47
N HIS A 136 11.02 -13.08 -13.39
CA HIS A 136 10.95 -13.70 -14.72
C HIS A 136 10.19 -12.90 -15.78
N ALA A 137 10.12 -11.57 -15.67
CA ALA A 137 9.70 -10.72 -16.77
C ALA A 137 10.74 -10.75 -17.92
N PRO A 138 10.32 -10.68 -19.19
CA PRO A 138 11.24 -10.46 -20.30
C PRO A 138 12.04 -9.16 -20.11
N ALA A 139 13.36 -9.20 -20.33
CA ALA A 139 14.23 -8.05 -20.02
C ALA A 139 13.86 -6.77 -20.78
N GLU A 140 13.36 -6.88 -22.01
CA GLU A 140 12.90 -5.74 -22.81
C GLU A 140 11.64 -5.11 -22.19
N SER A 141 10.62 -5.92 -21.89
CA SER A 141 9.40 -5.47 -21.20
C SER A 141 9.70 -4.91 -19.81
N ALA A 142 10.63 -5.53 -19.06
CA ALA A 142 11.03 -5.04 -17.75
C ALA A 142 11.66 -3.65 -17.79
N THR A 143 12.46 -3.35 -18.82
CA THR A 143 13.02 -2.00 -19.02
C THR A 143 11.93 -0.99 -19.36
N GLN A 144 11.06 -1.32 -20.32
CA GLN A 144 9.96 -0.44 -20.72
C GLN A 144 9.03 -0.14 -19.53
N ASP A 145 8.59 -1.17 -18.81
CA ASP A 145 7.70 -1.01 -17.67
C ASP A 145 8.36 -0.22 -16.54
N ALA A 146 9.66 -0.39 -16.30
CA ALA A 146 10.39 0.40 -15.31
C ALA A 146 10.43 1.89 -15.69
N GLU A 147 10.60 2.22 -16.97
CA GLU A 147 10.53 3.60 -17.46
C GLU A 147 9.13 4.18 -17.28
N GLU A 148 8.08 3.46 -17.69
CA GLU A 148 6.68 3.88 -17.55
C GLU A 148 6.27 4.07 -16.07
N ILE A 149 6.72 3.20 -15.16
CA ILE A 149 6.51 3.35 -13.72
C ILE A 149 7.16 4.63 -13.20
N ILE A 150 8.42 4.88 -13.56
CA ILE A 150 9.13 6.10 -13.14
C ILE A 150 8.45 7.35 -13.70
N GLU A 151 7.99 7.34 -14.95
CA GLU A 151 7.23 8.45 -15.53
C GLU A 151 5.93 8.73 -14.78
N PHE A 152 5.18 7.68 -14.45
CA PHE A 152 3.97 7.77 -13.65
C PHE A 152 4.25 8.34 -12.25
N GLU A 153 5.26 7.82 -11.56
CA GLU A 153 5.65 8.30 -10.23
C GLU A 153 6.19 9.73 -10.26
N THR A 154 6.91 10.13 -11.33
CA THR A 154 7.32 11.53 -11.53
C THR A 154 6.11 12.45 -11.73
N ALA A 155 5.10 12.02 -12.49
CA ALA A 155 3.86 12.79 -12.66
C ALA A 155 3.11 12.93 -11.32
N LEU A 156 3.06 11.85 -10.53
CA LEU A 156 2.47 11.84 -9.19
C LEU A 156 3.23 12.78 -8.24
N ALA A 157 4.57 12.69 -8.20
CA ALA A 157 5.41 13.57 -7.39
C ALA A 157 5.22 15.05 -7.75
N ASN A 158 5.02 15.38 -9.04
CA ASN A 158 4.81 16.75 -9.48
C ASN A 158 3.51 17.39 -8.98
N ILE A 159 2.49 16.60 -8.68
CA ILE A 159 1.22 17.09 -8.12
C ILE A 159 1.18 17.07 -6.59
N THR A 160 2.20 16.50 -5.93
CA THR A 160 2.33 16.54 -4.46
C THR A 160 2.91 17.86 -3.96
N MET A 161 2.56 18.23 -2.72
CA MET A 161 3.21 19.35 -2.03
C MET A 161 4.53 18.89 -1.41
N ALA A 162 5.56 19.74 -1.47
CA ALA A 162 6.83 19.49 -0.79
C ALA A 162 6.65 19.57 0.74
N ASP A 163 7.40 18.77 1.49
CA ASP A 163 7.22 18.66 2.95
C ASP A 163 7.37 20.00 3.69
N ASP A 164 8.25 20.88 3.22
CA ASP A 164 8.46 22.21 3.78
C ASP A 164 7.25 23.15 3.64
N GLN A 165 6.40 22.88 2.65
CA GLN A 165 5.15 23.60 2.40
C GLN A 165 3.97 23.02 3.20
N ARG A 166 4.16 21.90 3.91
CA ARG A 166 3.10 21.18 4.63
C ARG A 166 3.08 21.43 6.15
N HIS A 167 3.77 22.47 6.62
CA HIS A 167 3.89 22.75 8.06
C HIS A 167 2.62 23.35 8.69
N ASP A 168 1.76 24.02 7.91
CA ASP A 168 0.53 24.61 8.43
C ASP A 168 -0.65 23.63 8.33
N ILE A 169 -0.90 22.90 9.42
CA ILE A 169 -2.00 21.93 9.53
C ILE A 169 -3.36 22.60 9.31
N ALA A 170 -3.52 23.89 9.68
CA ALA A 170 -4.79 24.59 9.50
C ALA A 170 -5.09 24.86 8.02
N GLU A 171 -4.05 25.09 7.21
CA GLU A 171 -4.17 25.23 5.75
C GLU A 171 -4.41 23.89 5.05
N LEU A 172 -3.87 22.78 5.58
CA LEU A 172 -4.09 21.44 5.04
C LEU A 172 -5.46 20.84 5.40
N TYR A 173 -6.09 21.33 6.47
CA TYR A 173 -7.36 20.80 6.95
C TYR A 173 -8.53 21.25 6.07
N THR A 174 -9.00 20.37 5.18
CA THR A 174 -10.25 20.55 4.45
C THR A 174 -11.24 19.43 4.79
N LYS A 175 -12.30 19.77 5.52
CA LYS A 175 -13.35 18.82 5.86
C LYS A 175 -14.52 18.97 4.89
N MET A 176 -14.88 17.87 4.25
CA MET A 176 -16.03 17.77 3.34
C MET A 176 -16.81 16.48 3.58
N THR A 177 -18.04 16.44 3.10
CA THR A 177 -18.85 15.21 3.06
C THR A 177 -18.47 14.34 1.86
N LEU A 178 -18.77 13.04 1.91
CA LEU A 178 -18.57 12.15 0.75
C LEU A 178 -19.37 12.61 -0.49
N GLY A 179 -20.53 13.23 -0.28
CA GLY A 179 -21.34 13.81 -1.35
C GLY A 179 -20.64 14.97 -2.07
N GLN A 180 -20.00 15.87 -1.32
CA GLN A 180 -19.18 16.96 -1.88
C GLN A 180 -17.94 16.41 -2.58
N MET A 181 -17.24 15.46 -1.96
CA MET A 181 -16.06 14.82 -2.54
C MET A 181 -16.36 14.20 -3.91
N LYS A 182 -17.50 13.51 -4.04
CA LYS A 182 -17.94 12.95 -5.33
C LYS A 182 -18.20 14.01 -6.40
N GLN A 183 -18.69 15.20 -6.00
CA GLN A 183 -18.96 16.29 -6.93
C GLN A 183 -17.66 17.00 -7.36
N GLU A 184 -16.73 17.21 -6.42
CA GLU A 184 -15.47 17.92 -6.66
C GLU A 184 -14.40 17.04 -7.33
N LEU A 185 -14.40 15.72 -7.04
CA LEU A 185 -13.45 14.74 -7.55
C LEU A 185 -14.17 13.58 -8.27
N PRO A 186 -14.83 13.83 -9.42
CA PRO A 186 -15.76 12.87 -10.04
C PRO A 186 -15.09 11.71 -10.80
N ASN A 187 -13.77 11.78 -11.05
CA ASN A 187 -13.05 10.79 -11.87
C ASN A 187 -12.72 9.47 -11.13
N PHE A 188 -13.10 9.36 -9.86
CA PHE A 188 -12.83 8.19 -9.03
C PHE A 188 -14.09 7.89 -8.19
N ASP A 189 -14.56 6.63 -8.19
CA ASP A 189 -15.74 6.26 -7.41
C ASP A 189 -15.37 6.09 -5.92
N TRP A 190 -15.38 7.20 -5.19
CA TRP A 190 -15.07 7.25 -3.76
C TRP A 190 -15.94 6.33 -2.91
N LEU A 191 -17.22 6.18 -3.25
CA LEU A 191 -18.11 5.30 -2.48
C LEU A 191 -17.75 3.83 -2.70
N LEU A 192 -17.46 3.45 -3.95
CA LEU A 192 -16.98 2.11 -4.25
C LEU A 192 -15.67 1.81 -3.53
N PHE A 193 -14.72 2.73 -3.56
CA PHE A 193 -13.44 2.62 -2.88
C PHE A 193 -13.60 2.42 -1.36
N PHE A 194 -14.32 3.32 -0.67
CA PHE A 194 -14.46 3.20 0.79
C PHE A 194 -15.27 1.97 1.21
N ASN A 195 -16.30 1.58 0.44
CA ASN A 195 -17.01 0.33 0.69
C ASN A 195 -16.10 -0.89 0.57
N GLU A 196 -15.16 -0.89 -0.38
CA GLU A 196 -14.16 -1.96 -0.51
C GLU A 196 -13.18 -1.94 0.67
N VAL A 197 -12.62 -0.77 1.02
CA VAL A 197 -11.68 -0.62 2.14
C VAL A 197 -12.27 -1.12 3.46
N PHE A 198 -13.55 -0.85 3.70
CA PHE A 198 -14.25 -1.21 4.94
C PHE A 198 -15.10 -2.48 4.84
N ARG A 199 -14.97 -3.26 3.76
CA ARG A 199 -15.81 -4.45 3.50
C ARG A 199 -15.89 -5.40 4.69
N GLU A 200 -14.75 -5.69 5.32
CA GLU A 200 -14.68 -6.65 6.45
C GLU A 200 -15.22 -6.07 7.77
N ILE A 201 -15.27 -4.74 7.92
CA ILE A 201 -15.83 -4.08 9.10
C ILE A 201 -17.36 -4.05 9.03
N VAL A 202 -17.90 -3.80 7.84
CA VAL A 202 -19.34 -3.75 7.59
C VAL A 202 -19.98 -5.11 7.85
N ASP A 203 -19.33 -6.20 7.43
CA ASP A 203 -19.86 -7.57 7.57
C ASP A 203 -19.91 -8.06 9.04
N GLN A 204 -19.06 -7.51 9.91
CA GLN A 204 -18.98 -7.96 11.31
C GLN A 204 -19.79 -7.12 12.30
N SER A 205 -20.36 -5.97 11.91
CA SER A 205 -20.96 -5.08 12.91
C SER A 205 -22.22 -4.32 12.53
N LEU A 206 -22.60 -4.18 11.25
CA LEU A 206 -23.61 -3.20 10.88
C LEU A 206 -24.51 -3.68 9.72
N GLY A 207 -25.81 -3.86 9.99
CA GLY A 207 -26.85 -3.84 8.95
C GLY A 207 -26.79 -2.54 8.12
N PRO A 208 -27.53 -2.44 7.00
CA PRO A 208 -27.25 -1.49 5.91
C PRO A 208 -27.13 -0.05 6.40
N LEU A 209 -25.89 0.46 6.46
CA LEU A 209 -25.56 1.82 6.91
C LEU A 209 -25.74 2.89 5.84
N LEU A 210 -26.37 2.58 4.71
CA LEU A 210 -26.50 3.48 3.57
C LEU A 210 -27.93 3.90 3.26
N GLU A 211 -28.84 3.90 4.24
CA GLU A 211 -30.16 4.53 4.11
C GLU A 211 -30.25 5.94 4.74
N GLY A 212 -29.15 6.47 5.28
CA GLY A 212 -29.20 7.64 6.18
C GLY A 212 -28.48 8.91 5.74
N ILE A 213 -28.01 9.05 4.49
CA ILE A 213 -27.30 10.26 4.04
C ILE A 213 -28.08 10.90 2.88
N HIS A 214 -29.10 11.67 3.26
CA HIS A 214 -29.72 12.71 2.45
C HIS A 214 -29.28 14.09 2.95
#